data_AF-A0AAV1DG87-F1
#
_entry.id   AF-A0AAV1DG87-F1
#
_cell.length_a   1.000
_cell.length_b   1.000
_cell.length_c   1.000
_cell.angle_alpha   90.00
_cell.angle_beta   90.00
_cell.angle_gamma   90.00
#
_symmetry.space_group_name_H-M   'P 1'
#
loop_
_entity.id
_entity.type
_entity.pdbx_description
1 polymer ?
#
loop_
_entity_poly.entity_id
_entity_poly.type
_entity_poly.pdbx_seq_one_letter_code
_entity_poly.pdbx_strand_id
1 'polypeptide(L)'
;MAEPSQSKIKKEEMVKLISAEGFEFVISKKAAMVSQTIRNMLTSPGSFAETEHGEVTFPEISTTILEKICQYFYWSLQYARFFTLFLCSYPFV
;
A
#
# COMPACT_ATOMS: atom_id res chain seq x y z
N MET A 1 -18.00 27.85 -14.88
CA MET A 1 -17.96 26.78 -13.86
C MET A 1 -17.65 25.46 -14.55
N ALA A 2 -16.41 25.00 -14.49
CA ALA A 2 -16.06 23.63 -14.83
C ALA A 2 -15.31 23.09 -13.61
N GLU A 3 -15.94 22.19 -12.87
CA GLU A 3 -15.29 21.52 -11.74
C GLU A 3 -14.26 20.53 -12.30
N PRO A 4 -12.97 20.64 -11.93
CA PRO A 4 -11.96 19.71 -12.41
C PRO A 4 -12.19 18.33 -11.76
N SER A 5 -12.71 17.41 -12.59
CA SER A 5 -12.63 15.95 -12.52
C SER A 5 -11.96 15.40 -11.26
N GLN A 6 -12.78 15.06 -10.26
CA GLN A 6 -12.35 14.28 -9.11
C GLN A 6 -11.77 12.96 -9.63
N SER A 7 -10.47 12.78 -9.44
CA SER A 7 -9.76 11.54 -9.72
C SER A 7 -10.43 10.43 -8.91
N LYS A 8 -11.20 9.62 -9.62
CA LYS A 8 -11.97 8.50 -9.10
C LYS A 8 -10.99 7.45 -8.57
N ILE A 9 -10.51 7.62 -7.34
CA ILE A 9 -9.77 6.55 -6.67
C ILE A 9 -10.78 5.45 -6.43
N LYS A 10 -10.70 4.39 -7.23
CA LYS A 10 -11.56 3.22 -7.07
C LYS A 10 -11.38 2.75 -5.63
N LYS A 11 -12.48 2.61 -4.89
CA LYS A 11 -12.50 2.12 -3.50
C LYS A 11 -11.77 0.77 -3.35
N GLU A 12 -11.70 0.03 -4.45
CA GLU A 12 -11.01 -1.24 -4.65
C GLU A 12 -9.46 -1.15 -4.63
N GLU A 13 -8.90 0.07 -4.74
CA GLU A 13 -7.45 0.34 -4.75
C GLU A 13 -6.92 0.94 -3.44
N MET A 14 -7.74 1.04 -2.38
CA MET A 14 -7.30 1.48 -1.05
C MET A 14 -7.39 0.32 -0.07
N VAL A 15 -6.46 0.27 0.88
CA VAL A 15 -6.44 -0.70 1.97
C VAL A 15 -6.28 0.02 3.29
N LYS A 16 -6.86 -0.53 4.35
CA LYS A 16 -6.70 -0.02 5.71
C LYS A 16 -5.75 -0.92 6.49
N LEU A 17 -4.76 -0.32 7.13
CA LEU A 17 -3.88 -1.01 8.07
C LEU A 17 -4.23 -0.52 9.47
N ILE A 18 -4.54 -1.44 10.37
CA ILE A 18 -4.99 -1.14 11.73
C ILE A 18 -3.86 -1.48 12.69
N SER A 19 -3.45 -0.53 13.52
CA SER A 19 -2.41 -0.74 14.54
C SER A 19 -2.91 -1.56 15.73
N ALA A 20 -2.00 -1.96 16.61
CA ALA A 20 -2.31 -2.64 17.86
C ALA A 20 -3.25 -1.83 18.78
N GLU A 21 -3.21 -0.51 18.64
CA GLU A 21 -4.06 0.44 19.40
C GLU A 21 -5.41 0.68 18.72
N GLY A 22 -5.67 0.04 17.57
CA GLY A 22 -6.89 0.22 16.79
C GLY A 22 -6.87 1.45 15.88
N PHE A 23 -5.71 2.07 15.64
CA PHE A 23 -5.62 3.22 14.76
C PHE A 23 -5.62 2.79 13.28
N GLU A 24 -6.50 3.38 12.48
CA GLU A 24 -6.69 3.03 11.06
C GLU A 24 -5.86 3.94 10.14
N PHE A 25 -4.95 3.34 9.38
CA PHE A 25 -4.20 4.01 8.31
C PHE A 25 -4.71 3.58 6.94
N VAL A 26 -5.23 4.54 6.17
CA VAL A 26 -5.68 4.29 4.79
C VAL A 26 -4.54 4.56 3.81
N ILE A 27 -4.11 3.53 3.08
CA ILE A 27 -3.04 3.63 2.09
C ILE A 27 -3.45 3.03 0.74
N SER A 28 -2.73 3.40 -0.32
CA SER A 28 -2.95 2.82 -1.65
C SER A 28 -2.55 1.34 -1.68
N LYS A 29 -3.38 0.48 -2.27
CA LYS A 29 -3.12 -0.95 -2.47
C LYS A 29 -1.80 -1.20 -3.20
N LYS A 30 -1.44 -0.34 -4.16
CA LYS A 30 -0.14 -0.38 -4.85
C LYS A 30 1.05 -0.20 -3.89
N ALA A 31 0.91 0.66 -2.88
CA ALA A 31 1.95 0.90 -1.88
C ALA A 31 2.01 -0.27 -0.90
N ALA A 32 0.86 -0.75 -0.43
CA ALA A 32 0.76 -1.91 0.44
C ALA A 32 1.34 -3.18 -0.21
N MET A 33 1.13 -3.36 -1.51
CA MET A 33 1.66 -4.47 -2.30
C MET A 33 3.19 -4.48 -2.44
N VAL A 34 3.90 -3.41 -2.04
CA VAL A 34 5.36 -3.42 -1.92
C VAL A 34 5.79 -4.47 -0.89
N SER A 35 5.02 -4.66 0.19
CA SER A 35 5.27 -5.71 1.17
C SER A 35 4.68 -7.04 0.72
N GLN A 36 5.53 -8.07 0.66
CA GLN A 36 5.12 -9.44 0.38
C GLN A 36 4.12 -9.94 1.44
N THR A 37 4.33 -9.59 2.71
CA THR A 37 3.48 -10.02 3.83
C THR A 37 2.06 -9.47 3.69
N ILE A 38 1.92 -8.17 3.42
CA ILE A 38 0.60 -7.54 3.26
C ILE A 38 -0.10 -8.07 2.00
N ARG A 39 0.65 -8.28 0.91
CA ARG A 39 0.11 -8.93 -0.30
C ARG A 39 -0.45 -10.31 0.01
N ASN A 40 0.30 -11.12 0.76
CA ASN A 40 -0.14 -12.47 1.14
C ASN A 40 -1.36 -12.41 2.06
N MET A 41 -1.43 -11.48 3.00
CA MET A 41 -2.61 -11.30 3.87
C MET A 41 -3.86 -10.92 3.06
N LEU A 42 -3.72 -9.96 2.13
CA LEU A 42 -4.83 -9.50 1.27
C LEU A 42 -5.23 -10.48 0.16
N THR A 43 -4.39 -11.47 -0.17
CA THR A 43 -4.63 -12.42 -1.27
C THR A 43 -4.81 -13.86 -0.78
N SER A 44 -4.64 -14.10 0.53
CA SER A 44 -4.72 -15.45 1.08
C SER A 44 -6.17 -15.96 1.06
N PRO A 45 -6.44 -17.10 0.42
CA PRO A 45 -7.80 -17.64 0.27
C PRO A 45 -8.45 -18.10 1.60
N GLY A 46 -7.70 -18.05 2.71
CA GLY A 46 -8.17 -18.41 4.05
C GLY A 46 -8.70 -17.26 4.92
N SER A 47 -8.50 -15.99 4.51
CA SER A 47 -8.98 -14.82 5.26
C SER A 47 -9.95 -14.01 4.41
N PHE A 48 -11.14 -14.57 4.23
CA PHE A 48 -12.19 -14.03 3.36
C PHE A 48 -12.62 -12.61 3.78
N ALA A 49 -12.67 -12.35 5.09
CA ALA A 49 -13.07 -11.05 5.65
C ALA A 49 -12.07 -9.92 5.35
N GLU A 50 -10.76 -10.19 5.36
CA GLU A 50 -9.74 -9.18 5.06
C GLU A 50 -9.63 -8.89 3.55
N THR A 51 -9.96 -9.89 2.72
CA THR A 51 -9.88 -9.80 1.26
C THR A 51 -11.04 -8.99 0.66
N GLU A 52 -12.26 -9.11 1.22
CA GLU A 52 -13.44 -8.36 0.75
C GLU A 52 -13.43 -6.88 1.18
N HIS A 53 -12.89 -6.56 2.36
CA HIS A 53 -12.86 -5.18 2.86
C HIS A 53 -11.52 -4.46 2.61
N GLY A 54 -10.44 -5.18 2.33
CA GLY A 54 -9.11 -4.61 2.16
C GLY A 54 -8.55 -4.05 3.47
N GLU A 55 -8.91 -4.67 4.60
CA GLU A 55 -8.51 -4.26 5.93
C GLU A 55 -7.54 -5.29 6.50
N VAL A 56 -6.44 -4.84 7.09
CA VAL A 56 -5.42 -5.71 7.71
C VAL A 56 -5.13 -5.20 9.11
N THR A 57 -5.21 -6.08 10.10
CA THR A 57 -4.95 -5.74 11.50
C THR A 57 -3.57 -6.24 11.95
N PHE A 58 -2.83 -5.37 12.65
CA PHE A 58 -1.52 -5.69 13.19
C PHE A 58 -1.53 -5.55 14.72
N PRO A 59 -1.89 -6.62 15.46
CA PRO A 59 -1.97 -6.57 16.92
C PRO A 59 -0.60 -6.39 17.60
N GLU A 60 0.51 -6.61 16.90
CA GLU A 60 1.87 -6.48 17.45
C GLU A 60 2.56 -5.16 17.09
N ILE A 61 1.99 -4.36 16.19
CA ILE A 61 2.63 -3.14 15.68
C ILE A 61 1.95 -1.90 16.25
N SER A 62 2.71 -1.07 16.97
CA SER A 62 2.21 0.20 17.51
C SER A 62 1.97 1.24 16.40
N THR A 63 1.11 2.23 16.69
CA THR A 63 0.70 3.26 15.72
C THR A 63 1.90 4.02 15.14
N THR A 64 2.89 4.38 15.97
CA THR A 64 4.11 5.08 15.55
C THR A 64 4.95 4.27 14.58
N ILE A 65 5.05 2.95 14.79
CA ILE A 65 5.81 2.07 13.89
C ILE A 65 5.05 1.89 12.57
N LEU A 66 3.74 1.69 12.65
CA LEU A 66 2.89 1.54 11.46
C LEU A 66 2.91 2.79 10.57
N GLU A 67 3.00 3.99 11.16
CA GLU A 67 3.22 5.24 10.43
C GLU A 67 4.52 5.20 9.62
N LYS A 68 5.63 4.76 10.23
CA LYS A 68 6.93 4.66 9.53
C LYS A 68 6.90 3.62 8.43
N ILE A 69 6.20 2.50 8.63
CA ILE A 69 5.98 1.49 7.60
C ILE A 69 5.20 2.08 6.42
N CYS A 70 4.14 2.84 6.68
CA CYS A 70 3.37 3.51 5.63
C CYS A 70 4.23 4.52 4.86
N GLN A 71 5.04 5.33 5.54
CA GLN A 71 6.01 6.24 4.92
C GLN A 71 7.00 5.48 4.03
N TYR A 72 7.51 4.34 4.51
CA TYR A 72 8.43 3.48 3.75
C TYR A 72 7.80 2.90 2.48
N PHE A 73 6.53 2.48 2.51
CA PHE A 73 5.85 1.96 1.31
C PHE A 73 5.76 2.99 0.19
N TYR A 74 5.41 4.24 0.53
CA TYR A 74 5.39 5.32 -0.45
C TYR A 74 6.80 5.69 -0.94
N TRP A 75 7.78 5.73 -0.04
CA TRP A 75 9.16 5.97 -0.42
C TRP A 75 9.69 4.90 -1.38
N SER A 76 9.42 3.62 -1.08
CA SER A 76 9.81 2.48 -1.91
C SER A 76 9.15 2.52 -3.29
N LEU A 77 7.86 2.86 -3.38
CA LEU A 77 7.18 3.07 -4.67
C LEU A 77 7.83 4.17 -5.52
N GLN A 78 8.22 5.29 -4.90
CA GLN A 78 8.87 6.39 -5.61
C GLN A 78 10.29 6.03 -6.05
N TYR A 79 11.05 5.33 -5.21
CA TYR A 79 12.39 4.86 -5.55
C TYR A 79 12.37 3.79 -6.66
N ALA A 80 11.40 2.88 -6.63
CA ALA A 80 11.20 1.90 -7.71
C ALA A 80 10.99 2.57 -9.07
N ARG A 81 10.25 3.71 -9.11
CA ARG A 81 10.10 4.54 -10.32
C ARG A 81 11.42 5.19 -10.78
N PHE A 82 12.30 5.52 -9.85
CA PHE A 82 13.58 6.16 -10.15
C PHE A 82 14.59 5.16 -10.74
N PHE A 83 14.56 3.91 -10.30
CA PHE A 83 15.47 2.85 -10.78
C PHE A 83 15.15 2.38 -12.21
N THR A 84 13.89 2.36 -12.62
CA THR A 84 13.50 1.93 -13.98
C THR A 84 13.96 2.91 -15.07
N LEU A 85 14.06 4.20 -14.75
CA LEU A 85 14.54 5.22 -15.71
C LEU A 85 16.04 5.13 -15.98
N PHE A 86 16.83 4.59 -15.05
CA PHE A 86 18.28 4.45 -15.24
C PHE A 86 18.66 3.20 -16.05
N LEU A 87 17.87 2.12 -15.97
CA LEU A 87 18.14 0.89 -16.72
C LEU A 87 17.69 0.96 -18.20
N CYS A 88 16.78 1.86 -18.56
CA CYS A 88 16.33 1.99 -19.96
C CYS A 88 17.27 2.83 -20.85
N SER A 89 18.21 3.58 -20.26
CA SER A 89 19.21 4.38 -20.99
C SER A 89 20.57 3.70 -21.16
N TYR A 90 20.78 2.48 -20.64
CA TYR A 90 21.99 1.69 -20.89
C TYR A 90 21.61 0.32 -21.46
N PRO A 91 21.39 0.21 -22.78
CA PRO A 91 21.53 -1.08 -23.46
C PRO A 91 23.02 -1.43 -23.43
N PHE A 92 23.47 -2.15 -22.40
CA PHE A 92 24.78 -2.79 -22.42
C PHE A 92 24.65 -4.14 -23.11
N VAL A 93 24.65 -4.14 -24.45
CA VAL A 93 25.44 -5.04 -25.33
C VAL A 93 25.41 -4.53 -26.77
#